data_AF-A0A7S4I6K2-F1
#
_entry.id   AF-A0A7S4I6K2-F1
#
_cell.length_a   1.000
_cell.length_b   1.000
_cell.length_c   1.000
_cell.angle_alpha   90.00
_cell.angle_beta   90.00
_cell.angle_gamma   90.00
#
_symmetry.space_group_name_H-M   'P 1'
#
loop_
_entity.id
_entity.type
_entity.pdbx_description
1 polymer ?
#
loop_
_entity_poly.entity_id
_entity_poly.type
_entity_poly.pdbx_seq_one_letter_code
_entity_poly.pdbx_strand_id
1 'polypeptide(L)'
;PGAAREEPYTSTPWNPHNLPHQSGCVLSHMGEGASSVTSPKLQFGMLFSCTGWVTNRHFLHGLSYLHSGSPRTWYAVCGDDACMLEDAMQRDIPGGALKLQESTFSLPALLSPGAVGAQHIQVAQLHQ
;
A
#
# COMPACT_ATOMS: atom_id res chain seq x y z
N PRO A 1 28.78 1.88 -28.72
CA PRO A 1 28.56 1.96 -27.26
C PRO A 1 28.14 3.39 -26.87
N GLY A 2 26.83 3.66 -26.93
CA GLY A 2 26.29 4.96 -26.56
C GLY A 2 26.40 5.14 -25.05
N ALA A 3 27.04 6.23 -24.60
CA ALA A 3 27.04 6.62 -23.20
C ALA A 3 25.58 6.66 -22.73
N ALA A 4 25.25 5.85 -21.71
CA ALA A 4 23.94 5.89 -21.08
C ALA A 4 23.73 7.33 -20.60
N ARG A 5 22.78 8.02 -21.21
CA ARG A 5 22.36 9.35 -20.79
C ARG A 5 21.89 9.18 -19.34
N GLU A 6 22.56 9.81 -18.38
CA GLU A 6 22.06 9.81 -17.00
C GLU A 6 20.69 10.49 -17.02
N GLU A 7 19.65 9.68 -16.85
CA GLU A 7 18.28 10.12 -16.75
C GLU A 7 18.17 11.03 -15.52
N PRO A 8 17.78 12.31 -15.67
CA PRO A 8 17.84 13.30 -14.58
C PRO A 8 16.96 12.93 -13.38
N TYR A 9 16.03 11.98 -13.57
CA TYR A 9 15.11 11.50 -12.54
C TYR A 9 15.73 10.45 -11.61
N THR A 10 16.84 9.83 -11.99
CA THR A 10 17.48 8.73 -11.24
C THR A 10 17.99 9.17 -9.87
N SER A 11 18.50 10.39 -9.75
CA SER A 11 19.05 10.96 -8.52
C SER A 11 18.02 11.72 -7.67
N THR A 12 16.80 11.87 -8.15
CA THR A 12 15.78 12.65 -7.43
C THR A 12 15.33 11.93 -6.15
N PRO A 13 14.97 12.67 -5.08
CA PRO A 13 14.46 12.06 -3.85
C PRO A 13 13.07 11.44 -4.05
N TRP A 14 12.35 11.85 -5.09
CA TRP A 14 11.03 11.30 -5.46
C TRP A 14 11.11 9.95 -6.17
N ASN A 15 12.30 9.50 -6.58
CA ASN A 15 12.50 8.14 -7.02
C ASN A 15 12.27 7.20 -5.81
N PRO A 16 11.32 6.25 -5.87
CA PRO A 16 11.03 5.33 -4.77
C PRO A 16 12.24 4.52 -4.30
N HIS A 17 13.25 4.31 -5.15
CA HIS A 17 14.50 3.67 -4.76
C HIS A 17 15.37 4.53 -3.82
N ASN A 18 15.28 5.85 -3.93
CA ASN A 18 16.09 6.79 -3.14
C ASN A 18 15.38 7.22 -1.85
N LEU A 19 14.04 7.15 -1.81
CA LEU A 19 13.22 7.64 -0.70
C LEU A 19 13.61 7.04 0.67
N PRO A 20 13.85 5.72 0.81
CA PRO A 20 14.21 5.13 2.11
C PRO A 20 15.58 5.57 2.64
N HIS A 21 16.42 6.13 1.77
CA HIS A 21 17.79 6.57 2.10
C HIS A 21 17.89 8.08 2.30
N GLN A 22 16.78 8.82 2.21
CA GLN A 22 16.78 10.26 2.44
C GLN A 22 17.07 10.60 3.91
N SER A 23 17.75 11.72 4.12
CA SER A 23 17.97 12.27 5.45
C SER A 23 16.64 12.54 6.15
N GLY A 24 16.51 12.08 7.39
CA GLY A 24 15.26 12.16 8.17
C GLY A 24 14.32 10.96 8.00
N CYS A 25 14.59 10.03 7.07
CA CYS A 25 13.86 8.77 7.00
C CYS A 25 14.44 7.76 7.99
N VAL A 26 13.62 7.21 8.89
CA VAL A 26 14.05 6.17 9.85
C VAL A 26 14.62 4.93 9.15
N LEU A 27 14.14 4.64 7.93
CA LEU A 27 14.60 3.50 7.13
C LEU A 27 16.09 3.62 6.75
N SER A 28 16.63 4.84 6.68
CA SER A 28 18.04 5.08 6.33
C SER A 28 19.01 4.53 7.39
N HIS A 29 18.54 4.28 8.60
CA HIS A 29 19.32 3.76 9.72
C HIS A 29 19.19 2.24 9.93
N MET A 30 18.32 1.55 9.19
CA MET A 30 17.98 0.15 9.48
C MET A 30 18.87 -0.92 8.80
N GLY A 31 19.97 -0.54 8.15
CA GLY A 31 20.92 -1.49 7.56
C GLY A 31 20.28 -2.48 6.57
N GLU A 32 20.96 -3.61 6.32
CA GLU A 32 20.53 -4.60 5.32
C GLU A 32 19.23 -5.36 5.70
N GLY A 33 18.84 -5.35 6.97
CA GLY A 33 17.62 -5.99 7.46
C GLY A 33 16.32 -5.35 6.97
N ALA A 34 16.37 -4.10 6.48
CA ALA A 34 15.20 -3.38 5.97
C ALA A 34 14.92 -3.60 4.47
N SER A 35 15.73 -4.40 3.76
CA SER A 35 15.60 -4.63 2.30
C SER A 35 14.16 -4.96 1.85
N SER A 36 13.43 -5.68 2.69
CA SER A 36 12.06 -6.12 2.45
C SER A 36 10.99 -5.01 2.55
N VAL A 37 11.33 -3.82 3.04
CA VAL A 37 10.48 -2.62 3.07
C VAL A 37 11.07 -1.45 2.25
N THR A 38 12.37 -1.46 1.97
CA THR A 38 13.04 -0.40 1.18
C THR A 38 13.04 -0.67 -0.32
N SER A 39 12.86 -1.92 -0.75
CA SER A 39 12.82 -2.26 -2.18
C SER A 39 11.42 -2.02 -2.74
N PRO A 40 11.24 -1.12 -3.73
CA PRO A 40 9.93 -0.87 -4.31
C PRO A 40 9.41 -2.09 -5.07
N LYS A 41 8.08 -2.27 -5.06
CA LYS A 41 7.39 -3.36 -5.76
C LYS A 41 6.72 -2.82 -7.00
N LEU A 42 6.80 -3.58 -8.10
CA LEU A 42 6.07 -3.29 -9.33
C LEU A 42 4.75 -4.05 -9.36
N GLN A 43 3.67 -3.37 -9.70
CA GLN A 43 2.34 -3.96 -9.82
C GLN A 43 1.78 -3.71 -11.20
N PHE A 44 1.26 -4.77 -11.82
CA PHE A 44 0.51 -4.71 -13.07
C PHE A 44 -0.95 -5.02 -12.78
N GLY A 45 -1.86 -4.25 -13.37
CA GLY A 45 -3.30 -4.43 -13.21
C GLY A 45 -4.02 -4.34 -14.54
N MET A 46 -5.22 -4.90 -14.58
CA MET A 46 -6.18 -4.78 -15.66
C MET A 46 -7.51 -4.28 -15.11
N LEU A 47 -8.51 -4.11 -15.98
CA LEU A 47 -9.86 -3.75 -15.55
C LEU A 47 -10.35 -4.77 -14.49
N PHE A 48 -10.84 -4.24 -13.37
CA PHE A 48 -11.32 -5.00 -12.20
C PHE A 48 -10.26 -5.77 -11.39
N SER A 49 -8.96 -5.60 -11.67
CA SER A 49 -7.92 -6.01 -10.71
C SER A 49 -8.14 -5.26 -9.39
N CYS A 50 -8.24 -6.01 -8.30
CA CYS A 50 -8.45 -5.45 -6.96
C CYS A 50 -7.55 -6.12 -5.93
N THR A 51 -7.28 -5.39 -4.86
CA THR A 51 -6.62 -5.86 -3.66
C THR A 51 -7.57 -5.68 -2.49
N GLY A 52 -7.49 -6.58 -1.50
CA GLY A 52 -8.26 -6.44 -0.26
C GLY A 52 -7.73 -5.32 0.62
N TRP A 53 -8.44 -5.07 1.73
CA TRP A 53 -7.96 -4.17 2.78
C TRP A 53 -6.64 -4.69 3.36
N VAL A 54 -5.64 -3.81 3.42
CA VAL A 54 -4.29 -4.14 3.86
C VAL A 54 -3.66 -2.92 4.53
N THR A 55 -2.80 -3.16 5.51
CA THR A 55 -1.93 -2.13 6.08
C THR A 55 -0.50 -2.35 5.65
N ASN A 56 0.30 -1.28 5.59
CA ASN A 56 1.72 -1.44 5.35
C ASN A 56 2.39 -2.14 6.54
N ARG A 57 3.45 -2.90 6.24
CA ARG A 57 4.21 -3.58 7.29
C ARG A 57 4.76 -2.58 8.29
N HIS A 58 4.68 -2.95 9.57
CA HIS A 58 5.04 -2.08 10.69
C HIS A 58 4.30 -0.73 10.70
N PHE A 59 3.14 -0.64 10.05
CA PHE A 59 2.35 0.60 9.92
C PHE A 59 3.14 1.77 9.32
N LEU A 60 4.13 1.47 8.47
CA LEU A 60 4.91 2.48 7.79
C LEU A 60 4.09 3.22 6.73
N HIS A 61 4.57 4.40 6.32
CA HIS A 61 3.98 5.12 5.21
C HIS A 61 4.15 4.33 3.90
N GLY A 62 3.12 4.36 3.06
CA GLY A 62 3.13 3.77 1.73
C GLY A 62 3.28 4.85 0.67
N LEU A 63 4.03 4.56 -0.38
CA LEU A 63 4.15 5.39 -1.57
C LEU A 63 3.79 4.56 -2.79
N SER A 64 2.93 5.08 -3.66
CA SER A 64 2.58 4.45 -4.93
C SER A 64 2.69 5.45 -6.06
N TYR A 65 3.33 5.06 -7.15
CA TYR A 65 3.49 5.87 -8.35
C TYR A 65 2.88 5.13 -9.55
N LEU A 66 1.91 5.74 -10.21
CA LEU A 66 1.30 5.22 -11.42
C LEU A 66 2.18 5.61 -12.62
N HIS A 67 3.03 4.68 -13.07
CA HIS A 67 3.96 4.94 -14.18
C HIS A 67 3.27 5.23 -15.51
N SER A 68 2.22 4.47 -15.84
CA SER A 68 1.45 4.59 -17.07
C SER A 68 0.16 3.76 -16.97
N GLY A 69 -0.79 4.02 -17.86
CA GLY A 69 -2.05 3.29 -17.97
C GLY A 69 -3.26 4.06 -17.44
N SER A 70 -4.35 3.32 -17.21
CA SER A 70 -5.61 3.87 -16.73
C SER A 70 -5.56 4.21 -15.23
N PRO A 71 -6.40 5.13 -14.76
CA PRO A 71 -6.47 5.51 -13.35
C PRO A 71 -6.73 4.33 -12.41
N ARG A 72 -6.19 4.42 -11.20
CA ARG A 72 -6.41 3.46 -10.11
C ARG A 72 -7.27 4.09 -9.02
N THR A 73 -8.31 3.39 -8.61
CA THR A 73 -9.14 3.80 -7.46
C THR A 73 -8.58 3.21 -6.17
N TRP A 74 -8.39 4.06 -5.18
CA TRP A 74 -7.97 3.72 -3.82
C TRP A 74 -9.12 3.99 -2.85
N TYR A 75 -9.23 3.11 -1.86
CA TYR A 75 -10.07 3.32 -0.68
C TYR A 75 -9.19 3.29 0.57
N ALA A 76 -9.38 4.24 1.46
CA ALA A 76 -8.58 4.39 2.67
C ALA A 76 -9.47 4.63 3.89
N VAL A 77 -9.00 4.13 5.03
CA VAL A 77 -9.62 4.29 6.36
C VAL A 77 -8.57 4.92 7.28
N CYS A 78 -9.02 5.72 8.26
CA CYS A 78 -8.10 6.29 9.25
C CYS A 78 -7.40 5.19 10.05
N GLY A 79 -6.14 5.40 10.43
CA GLY A 79 -5.41 4.48 11.29
C GLY A 79 -6.11 4.24 12.64
N ASP A 80 -6.80 5.25 13.17
CA ASP A 80 -7.56 5.17 14.42
C ASP A 80 -8.75 4.19 14.33
N ASP A 81 -9.28 3.99 13.13
CA ASP A 81 -10.41 3.08 12.87
C ASP A 81 -9.95 1.67 12.44
N ALA A 82 -8.63 1.39 12.45
CA ALA A 82 -8.09 0.12 11.97
C ALA A 82 -8.64 -1.09 12.73
N CYS A 83 -8.78 -0.99 14.06
CA CYS A 83 -9.36 -2.07 14.87
C CYS A 83 -10.84 -2.30 14.53
N MET A 84 -11.61 -1.24 14.30
CA MET A 84 -13.01 -1.37 13.89
C MET A 84 -13.13 -2.05 12.54
N LEU A 85 -12.21 -1.77 11.61
CA LEU A 85 -12.14 -2.45 10.31
C LEU A 85 -11.77 -3.93 10.47
N GLU A 86 -10.84 -4.29 11.36
CA GLU A 86 -10.52 -5.69 11.64
C GLU A 86 -11.72 -6.45 12.21
N ASP A 87 -12.44 -5.85 13.16
CA ASP A 87 -13.66 -6.42 13.75
C ASP A 87 -14.76 -6.59 12.69
N ALA A 88 -14.90 -5.61 11.78
CA ALA A 88 -15.77 -5.67 10.62
C ALA A 88 -15.48 -6.91 9.76
N MET A 89 -14.20 -7.08 9.40
CA MET A 89 -13.72 -8.14 8.54
C MET A 89 -13.89 -9.51 9.18
N GLN A 90 -13.61 -9.64 10.47
CA GLN A 90 -13.78 -10.89 11.20
C GLN A 90 -15.24 -11.34 11.29
N ARG A 91 -16.16 -10.38 11.46
CA ARG A 91 -17.59 -10.66 11.58
C ARG A 91 -18.24 -10.97 10.22
N ASP A 92 -17.90 -10.22 9.19
CA ASP A 92 -18.64 -10.22 7.93
C ASP A 92 -17.99 -11.12 6.85
N ILE A 93 -16.72 -11.51 6.99
CA ILE A 93 -16.02 -12.40 6.04
C ILE A 93 -15.99 -13.84 6.59
N PRO A 94 -16.61 -14.82 5.89
CA PRO A 94 -16.55 -16.23 6.29
C PRO A 94 -15.11 -16.77 6.29
N GLY A 95 -14.64 -17.31 7.43
CA GLY A 95 -13.28 -17.87 7.56
C GLY A 95 -12.37 -17.15 8.57
N GLY A 96 -12.78 -16.00 9.10
CA GLY A 96 -12.62 -15.57 10.50
C GLY A 96 -11.24 -15.31 11.13
N ALA A 97 -10.12 -15.45 10.42
CA ALA A 97 -8.80 -15.10 10.97
C ALA A 97 -8.02 -14.20 10.01
N LEU A 98 -8.57 -13.01 9.75
CA LEU A 98 -7.95 -12.01 8.89
C LEU A 98 -7.32 -10.92 9.76
N LYS A 99 -6.00 -10.75 9.65
CA LYS A 99 -5.29 -9.59 10.17
C LYS A 99 -4.88 -8.69 9.01
N LEU A 100 -4.98 -7.37 9.17
CA LEU A 100 -4.63 -6.40 8.13
C LEU A 100 -3.16 -6.48 7.68
N GLN A 101 -2.29 -7.10 8.47
CA GLN A 101 -0.86 -7.26 8.17
C GLN A 101 -0.53 -8.53 7.36
N GLU A 102 -1.43 -9.51 7.30
CA GLU A 102 -1.17 -10.82 6.69
C GLU A 102 -2.04 -11.06 5.45
N SER A 103 -1.79 -10.32 4.36
CA SER A 103 -2.29 -10.75 3.06
C SER A 103 -1.50 -10.13 1.92
N THR A 104 -0.48 -10.84 1.45
CA THR A 104 -0.09 -10.78 0.03
C THR A 104 -0.63 -12.01 -0.72
N PHE A 105 -1.06 -13.06 -0.02
CA PHE A 105 -1.42 -14.36 -0.63
C PHE A 105 -2.60 -15.12 0.01
N SER A 106 -3.17 -14.65 1.13
CA SER A 106 -4.46 -15.14 1.64
C SER A 106 -5.59 -14.40 0.91
N LEU A 107 -6.73 -15.07 0.66
CA LEU A 107 -7.89 -14.47 -0.03
C LEU A 107 -8.07 -13.00 0.41
N PRO A 108 -8.06 -12.04 -0.54
CA PRO A 108 -8.15 -10.65 -0.19
C PRO A 108 -9.46 -10.46 0.58
N ALA A 109 -9.34 -9.83 1.74
CA ALA A 109 -10.48 -9.48 2.55
C ALA A 109 -11.26 -8.36 1.84
N LEU A 110 -12.14 -8.77 0.93
CA LEU A 110 -12.90 -7.88 0.05
C LEU A 110 -14.22 -7.50 0.73
N LEU A 111 -14.16 -6.58 1.69
CA LEU A 111 -15.34 -5.83 2.11
C LEU A 111 -15.53 -4.63 1.18
N SER A 112 -16.75 -4.41 0.72
CA SER A 112 -17.05 -3.22 -0.08
C SER A 112 -16.90 -1.95 0.78
N PRO A 113 -16.43 -0.83 0.21
CA PRO A 113 -16.37 0.45 0.93
C PRO A 113 -17.70 0.87 1.57
N GLY A 114 -18.82 0.57 0.90
CA GLY A 114 -20.16 0.83 1.45
C GLY A 114 -20.48 -0.03 2.68
N ALA A 115 -20.07 -1.30 2.69
CA ALA A 115 -20.22 -2.16 3.86
C ALA A 115 -19.37 -1.68 5.04
N VAL A 116 -18.16 -1.18 4.78
CA VAL A 116 -17.31 -0.55 5.80
C VAL A 116 -17.95 0.74 6.34
N GLY A 117 -18.45 1.59 5.46
CA GLY A 117 -19.15 2.84 5.83
C GLY A 117 -20.41 2.63 6.68
N ALA A 118 -21.12 1.51 6.47
CA ALA A 118 -22.28 1.13 7.29
C ALA A 118 -21.92 0.83 8.76
N GLN A 119 -20.64 0.65 9.08
CA GLN A 119 -20.13 0.41 10.44
C GLN A 119 -19.63 1.67 11.13
N HIS A 120 -20.03 2.84 10.63
CA HIS A 120 -19.60 4.15 11.11
C HIS A 120 -18.11 4.45 10.90
N ILE A 121 -17.43 3.68 10.05
CA ILE A 121 -16.04 3.91 9.66
C ILE A 121 -16.02 4.88 8.47
N GLN A 122 -15.23 5.96 8.55
CA GLN A 122 -15.09 6.90 7.44
C GLN A 122 -14.17 6.33 6.37
N VAL A 123 -14.68 6.20 5.14
CA VAL A 123 -13.91 5.71 3.99
C VAL A 123 -13.64 6.86 3.02
N ALA A 124 -12.37 7.17 2.80
CA ALA A 124 -11.92 8.10 1.78
C ALA A 124 -11.71 7.37 0.45
N GLN A 125 -12.01 8.05 -0.66
CA GLN A 125 -11.79 7.55 -2.02
C GLN A 125 -10.86 8.49 -2.78
N LEU A 126 -9.89 7.91 -3.49
CA LEU A 126 -8.96 8.64 -4.34
C LEU A 126 -8.86 7.99 -5.72
N HIS A 127 -8.88 8.80 -6.77
CA HIS A 127 -8.53 8.37 -8.13
C HIS A 127 -7.12 8.87 -8.43
N GLN A 128 -6.19 7.93 -8.61
CA GLN A 128 -4.81 8.19 -9.00
C GLN A 128 -4.65 8.07 -10.51
#